data_AF-A0A8J5QTL5-F1
#
_entry.id   AF-A0A8J5QTL5-F1
#
_cell.length_a   1.000
_cell.length_b   1.000
_cell.length_c   1.000
_cell.angle_alpha   90.00
_cell.angle_beta   90.00
_cell.angle_gamma   90.00
#
_symmetry.space_group_name_H-M   'P 1'
#
loop_
_entity.id
_entity.type
_entity.pdbx_description
1 polymer ?
#
loop_
_entity_poly.entity_id
_entity_poly.type
_entity_poly.pdbx_seq_one_letter_code
_entity_poly.pdbx_strand_id
1 'polypeptide(L)'
;MNSGVGVLGGEVCMWGEYVNEGGLDSRIWPRAAAVGERLWSDSHTLRTEDVEPRLQALRERLQVRQIYADAISPAWCAQHAKKCY
;
A
#
# COMPACT_ATOMS: atom_id res chain seq x y z
N MET A 1 4.61 19.28 -9.92
CA MET A 1 3.70 18.61 -10.87
C MET A 1 4.04 19.11 -12.26
N ASN A 2 4.95 18.45 -12.97
CA ASN A 2 5.05 18.61 -14.43
C ASN A 2 4.66 17.25 -15.00
N SER A 3 3.37 16.96 -14.85
CA SER A 3 2.74 15.71 -15.26
C SER A 3 2.79 15.64 -16.78
N GLY A 4 3.31 14.55 -17.33
CA GLY A 4 3.34 14.32 -18.77
C GLY A 4 1.98 14.62 -19.38
N VAL A 5 1.97 15.48 -20.41
CA VAL A 5 0.75 15.98 -21.05
C VAL A 5 -0.12 14.79 -21.47
N GLY A 6 -1.29 14.63 -20.83
CA GLY A 6 -2.28 13.59 -21.15
C GLY A 6 -2.55 12.53 -20.06
N VAL A 7 -1.82 12.53 -18.93
CA VAL A 7 -2.07 11.58 -17.83
C VAL A 7 -3.01 12.21 -16.78
N LEU A 8 -4.19 11.62 -16.59
CA LEU A 8 -5.17 12.06 -15.57
C LEU A 8 -4.90 11.49 -14.17
N GLY A 9 -4.25 10.33 -14.09
CA GLY A 9 -4.04 9.60 -12.84
C GLY A 9 -3.84 8.11 -13.12
N GLY A 10 -4.25 7.27 -12.16
CA GLY A 10 -4.19 5.82 -12.28
C GLY A 10 -5.22 5.14 -11.38
N GLU A 11 -5.40 3.84 -11.59
CA GLU A 11 -6.33 2.99 -10.83
C GLU A 11 -5.65 1.66 -10.49
N VAL A 12 -6.06 1.06 -9.37
CA VAL A 12 -5.76 -0.34 -9.07
C VAL A 12 -7.02 -1.16 -9.29
N CYS A 13 -6.99 -2.04 -10.28
CA CYS A 13 -8.11 -2.93 -10.56
C CYS A 13 -7.96 -4.25 -9.78
N MET A 14 -9.01 -4.63 -9.07
CA MET A 14 -9.17 -5.95 -8.45
C MET A 14 -10.26 -6.68 -9.23
N TRP A 15 -9.86 -7.63 -10.06
CA TRP A 15 -10.80 -8.46 -10.82
C TRP A 15 -11.38 -9.57 -9.93
N GLY A 16 -12.67 -9.84 -10.11
CA GLY A 16 -13.48 -10.62 -9.18
C GLY A 16 -13.53 -12.14 -9.42
N GLU A 17 -12.83 -12.68 -10.43
CA GLU A 17 -12.98 -14.09 -10.84
C GLU A 17 -12.61 -15.07 -9.72
N TYR A 18 -11.67 -14.69 -8.85
CA TYR A 18 -11.17 -15.50 -7.73
C TYR A 18 -11.14 -14.72 -6.42
N VAL A 19 -12.14 -13.86 -6.20
CA VAL A 19 -12.31 -13.09 -4.97
C VAL A 19 -13.72 -13.24 -4.44
N ASN A 20 -13.82 -13.54 -3.15
CA ASN A 20 -15.06 -13.55 -2.39
C ASN A 20 -14.96 -12.53 -1.25
N GLU A 21 -16.06 -12.36 -0.50
CA GLU A 21 -16.12 -11.40 0.60
C GLU A 21 -15.00 -11.59 1.64
N GLY A 22 -14.67 -12.84 1.98
CA GLY A 22 -13.62 -13.16 2.95
C GLY A 22 -12.19 -12.86 2.47
N GLY A 23 -11.98 -12.73 1.16
CA GLY A 23 -10.67 -12.43 0.56
C GLY A 23 -10.52 -11.01 0.04
N LEU A 24 -11.58 -10.18 0.08
CA LEU A 24 -11.57 -8.87 -0.55
C LEU A 24 -10.52 -7.93 0.07
N ASP A 25 -10.55 -7.80 1.39
CA ASP A 25 -9.70 -6.86 2.14
C ASP A 25 -8.21 -7.15 1.96
N SER A 26 -7.81 -8.42 2.11
CA SER A 26 -6.41 -8.83 1.98
C SER A 26 -5.92 -8.69 0.54
N ARG A 27 -6.80 -8.82 -0.45
CA ARG A 27 -6.44 -8.58 -1.85
C ARG A 27 -6.27 -7.08 -2.14
N ILE A 28 -7.10 -6.22 -1.60
CA ILE A 28 -7.02 -4.77 -1.87
C ILE A 28 -5.89 -4.13 -1.04
N TRP A 29 -5.82 -4.43 0.26
CA TRP A 29 -4.96 -3.77 1.20
C TRP A 29 -3.79 -4.65 1.63
N PRO A 30 -2.57 -4.10 1.75
CA PRO A 30 -2.23 -2.67 1.73
C PRO A 30 -1.81 -2.13 0.34
N ARG A 31 -1.89 -2.95 -0.71
CA ARG A 31 -1.41 -2.60 -2.07
C ARG A 31 -2.06 -1.33 -2.65
N ALA A 32 -3.38 -1.18 -2.47
CA ALA A 32 -4.10 0.01 -2.92
C ALA A 32 -3.59 1.29 -2.26
N ALA A 33 -3.11 1.22 -1.02
CA ALA A 33 -2.55 2.38 -0.34
C ALA A 33 -1.23 2.88 -0.95
N ALA A 34 -0.39 1.95 -1.43
CA ALA A 34 0.86 2.32 -2.10
C ALA A 34 0.58 3.12 -3.38
N VAL A 35 -0.44 2.72 -4.15
CA VAL A 35 -0.89 3.47 -5.33
C VAL A 35 -1.53 4.80 -4.93
N GLY A 36 -2.31 4.83 -3.85
CA GLY A 36 -2.82 6.07 -3.27
C GLY A 36 -1.73 7.08 -2.95
N GLU A 37 -0.64 6.66 -2.29
CA GLU A 37 0.49 7.56 -1.98
C GLU A 37 1.19 8.07 -3.26
N ARG A 38 1.37 7.18 -4.25
CA ARG A 38 1.98 7.55 -5.53
C ARG A 38 1.18 8.60 -6.29
N LEU A 39 -0.14 8.40 -6.39
CA LEU A 39 -1.04 9.32 -7.10
C LEU A 39 -1.25 10.64 -6.34
N TRP A 40 -1.12 10.63 -5.01
CA TRP A 40 -1.30 11.81 -4.19
C TRP A 40 -0.07 12.73 -4.16
N SER A 41 1.13 12.17 -3.98
CA SER A 41 2.34 12.96 -3.69
C SER A 41 3.31 13.06 -4.86
N ASP A 42 3.26 12.14 -5.82
CA ASP A 42 4.15 12.00 -6.99
C ASP A 42 5.60 12.43 -6.75
N SER A 43 6.21 11.91 -5.68
CA SER A 43 7.62 12.20 -5.39
C SER A 43 8.53 11.23 -6.16
N HIS A 44 9.44 11.80 -6.93
CA HIS A 44 10.47 11.06 -7.67
C HIS A 44 11.63 10.57 -6.79
N THR A 45 11.68 10.98 -5.52
CA THR A 45 12.76 10.63 -4.58
C THR A 45 12.36 9.53 -3.58
N LEU A 46 11.16 8.96 -3.70
CA LEU A 46 10.70 7.89 -2.83
C LEU A 46 11.45 6.58 -3.13
N ARG A 47 12.21 6.11 -2.15
CA ARG A 47 12.81 4.76 -2.15
C ARG A 47 11.98 3.85 -1.26
N THR A 48 11.94 2.56 -1.58
CA THR A 48 11.15 1.55 -0.84
C THR A 48 11.47 1.57 0.66
N GLU A 49 12.75 1.70 1.02
CA GLU A 49 13.23 1.78 2.42
C GLU A 49 12.62 2.95 3.22
N ASP A 50 12.26 4.04 2.55
CA ASP A 50 11.69 5.23 3.19
C ASP A 50 10.15 5.13 3.30
N VAL A 51 9.53 4.23 2.53
CA VAL A 51 8.07 4.04 2.45
C VAL A 51 7.58 2.85 3.27
N GLU A 52 8.40 1.81 3.46
CA GLU A 52 7.98 0.63 4.23
C GLU A 52 7.46 0.96 5.65
N PRO A 53 8.15 1.80 6.47
CA PRO A 53 7.69 2.08 7.83
C PRO A 53 6.30 2.73 7.89
N ARG A 54 5.99 3.64 6.95
CA ARG A 54 4.68 4.31 6.88
C ARG A 54 3.60 3.38 6.32
N LEU A 55 3.95 2.47 5.41
CA LEU A 55 3.02 1.46 4.90
C LEU A 55 2.64 0.45 5.98
N GLN A 56 3.60 0.04 6.83
CA GLN A 56 3.35 -0.79 8.01
C GLN A 56 2.41 -0.10 9.01
N ALA A 57 2.66 1.17 9.34
CA ALA A 57 1.77 1.94 10.21
C ALA A 57 0.35 2.09 9.64
N LEU A 58 0.22 2.20 8.31
CA LEU A 58 -1.10 2.21 7.66
C LEU A 58 -1.80 0.85 7.73
N ARG A 59 -1.08 -0.24 7.52
CA ARG A 59 -1.62 -1.60 7.68
C ARG A 59 -2.20 -1.81 9.07
N GLU A 60 -1.47 -1.42 10.11
CA GLU A 60 -1.96 -1.50 11.51
C GLU A 60 -3.22 -0.65 11.72
N ARG A 61 -3.24 0.56 11.16
CA ARG A 61 -4.41 1.46 11.19
C ARG A 61 -5.64 0.86 10.49
N LEU A 62 -5.45 0.09 9.42
CA LEU A 62 -6.55 -0.60 8.73
C LEU A 62 -7.09 -1.75 9.59
N GLN A 63 -6.22 -2.51 10.24
CA GLN A 63 -6.63 -3.60 11.14
C GLN A 63 -7.46 -3.09 12.34
N VAL A 64 -7.07 -1.97 12.94
CA VAL A 64 -7.86 -1.32 14.01
C VAL A 64 -9.27 -0.93 13.53
N ARG A 65 -9.43 -0.65 12.23
CA ARG A 65 -10.73 -0.34 11.59
C ARG A 65 -11.48 -1.57 11.09
N GLN A 66 -11.04 -2.79 11.45
CA GLN A 66 -11.61 -4.04 10.96
C GLN A 66 -11.49 -4.22 9.44
N ILE A 67 -10.43 -3.68 8.84
CA ILE A 67 -10.05 -3.94 7.45
C ILE A 67 -8.82 -4.86 7.46
N TYR A 68 -9.00 -6.09 7.00
CA TYR A 68 -7.98 -7.15 7.14
C TYR A 68 -6.94 -7.09 6.01
N ALA A 69 -6.04 -6.10 6.10
CA ALA A 69 -4.93 -5.94 5.17
C ALA A 69 -3.91 -7.10 5.28
N ASP A 70 -3.39 -7.53 4.13
CA ASP A 70 -2.39 -8.59 4.03
C ASP A 70 -1.07 -8.24 4.73
N ALA A 71 -0.26 -9.24 5.03
CA ALA A 71 1.09 -9.05 5.58
C ALA A 71 2.02 -8.43 4.52
N ILE A 72 2.82 -7.44 4.93
CA ILE A 72 3.83 -6.80 4.06
C ILE A 72 5.19 -7.49 4.24
N SER A 73 5.61 -7.61 5.49
CA SER A 73 6.86 -8.24 5.93
C SER A 73 6.64 -8.82 7.34
N PRO A 74 7.55 -9.67 7.85
CA PRO A 74 7.44 -10.21 9.21
C PRO A 74 7.21 -9.10 10.25
N ALA A 75 6.45 -9.39 11.31
CA ALA A 75 6.13 -8.41 12.35
C ALA A 75 7.37 -7.74 12.98
N TRP A 76 8.52 -8.44 12.97
CA TRP A 76 9.80 -7.89 13.42
C TRP A 76 10.23 -6.65 12.64
N CYS A 77 9.95 -6.59 11.33
CA CYS A 77 10.31 -5.47 10.45
C CYS A 77 9.56 -4.17 10.81
N ALA A 78 8.31 -4.27 11.26
CA ALA A 78 7.55 -3.11 11.74
C ALA A 78 8.16 -2.49 13.01
N GLN A 79 8.82 -3.32 13.83
CA GLN A 79 9.48 -2.88 15.07
C GLN A 79 10.92 -2.42 14.84
N HIS A 80 11.54 -2.81 13.72
CA HIS A 80 12.95 -2.56 13.41
C HIS A 80 13.08 -1.93 12.02
N ALA A 81 12.69 -0.66 11.92
CA ALA A 81 12.70 0.08 10.66
C ALA A 81 14.06 0.01 9.97
N LYS A 82 14.05 -0.22 8.65
CA LYS A 82 15.24 -0.30 7.77
C LYS A 82 16.22 -1.44 8.14
N LYS A 83 15.76 -2.48 8.85
CA LYS A 83 16.55 -3.69 9.16
C LYS A 83 16.17 -4.91 8.32
N CYS A 84 15.12 -4.81 7.51
CA CYS A 84 14.69 -5.83 6.56
C CYS A 84 14.97 -5.32 5.15
N TYR A 85 16.13 -5.69 4.58
CA TYR A 85 16.58 -5.30 3.25
C TYR A 85 17.21 -6.49 2.52
#